data_AF-A0A5T1V261-F1
#
_entry.id   AF-A0A5T1V261-F1
#
_cell.length_a   1.000
_cell.length_b   1.000
_cell.length_c   1.000
_cell.angle_alpha   90.00
_cell.angle_beta   90.00
_cell.angle_gamma   90.00
#
_symmetry.space_group_name_H-M   'P 1'
#
loop_
_entity.id
_entity.type
_entity.pdbx_description
1 polymer ?
#
loop_
_entity_poly.entity_id
_entity_poly.type
_entity_poly.pdbx_seq_one_letter_code
_entity_poly.pdbx_strand_id
1 'polypeptide(L)'
;MFRTIGFKVSAAIFVVLVLSFIAMQLILNLDFKNTADKMSKSNLNTVSSSVFQTMRMAMNLGDPEKIQEAIEDAKTIEGISDIKIYPSKETIELFEIKNPKISQEKLIIDQFTQPNLISLEQKLDNINHLRLIRPLIADESCIACHANANLGSVLGVMDVYHSLENIEKDIAKTSRSYIVIFTIALIFTLVVVLFVLKMVVGNPIMELLSHAKELAQGSGNLRARIRAYNC
;
A
#
# COMPACT_ATOMS: atom_id res chain seq x y z
N MET A 1 -19.56 -5.94 -42.32
CA MET A 1 -20.02 -4.83 -43.19
C MET A 1 -19.53 -3.48 -42.64
N PHE A 2 -18.22 -3.23 -42.54
CA PHE A 2 -17.64 -1.88 -42.28
C PHE A 2 -16.16 -1.89 -42.72
N ARG A 3 -15.90 -1.63 -44.00
CA ARG A 3 -14.54 -1.50 -44.59
C ARG A 3 -14.25 -0.05 -44.98
N THR A 4 -14.54 0.91 -44.10
CA THR A 4 -14.16 2.32 -44.28
C THR A 4 -12.92 2.63 -43.45
N ILE A 5 -12.04 3.51 -43.96
CA ILE A 5 -10.79 3.91 -43.31
C ILE A 5 -11.03 4.39 -41.87
N GLY A 6 -12.14 5.09 -41.62
CA GLY A 6 -12.54 5.54 -40.29
C GLY A 6 -12.76 4.44 -39.25
N PHE A 7 -13.20 3.24 -39.66
CA PHE A 7 -13.35 2.11 -38.73
C PHE A 7 -11.99 1.57 -38.28
N LYS A 8 -11.02 1.46 -39.20
CA LYS A 8 -9.66 1.01 -38.89
C LYS A 8 -8.95 1.98 -37.93
N VAL A 9 -9.11 3.28 -38.17
CA VAL A 9 -8.53 4.33 -37.31
C VAL A 9 -9.19 4.30 -35.92
N SER A 10 -10.53 4.22 -35.84
CA SER A 10 -11.24 4.15 -34.56
C SER A 10 -10.88 2.90 -33.77
N ALA A 11 -10.75 1.75 -34.43
CA ALA A 11 -10.33 0.50 -33.80
C ALA A 11 -8.90 0.56 -33.25
N ALA A 12 -7.97 1.18 -33.99
CA ALA A 12 -6.60 1.37 -33.52
C ALA A 12 -6.54 2.27 -32.26
N ILE A 13 -7.28 3.38 -32.26
CA ILE A 13 -7.36 4.29 -31.10
C ILE A 13 -7.98 3.58 -29.89
N PHE A 14 -9.04 2.81 -30.10
CA PHE A 14 -9.68 2.01 -29.05
C PHE A 14 -8.69 1.04 -28.38
N VAL A 15 -7.93 0.30 -29.18
CA VAL A 15 -6.93 -0.66 -28.67
C VAL A 15 -5.87 0.07 -27.83
N VAL A 16 -5.34 1.19 -28.32
CA VAL A 16 -4.33 1.97 -27.59
C VAL A 16 -4.88 2.51 -26.26
N LEU A 17 -6.12 3.03 -26.26
CA LEU A 17 -6.78 3.53 -25.04
C LEU A 17 -7.01 2.43 -24.02
N VAL A 18 -7.47 1.25 -24.45
CA VAL A 18 -7.68 0.12 -23.53
C VAL A 18 -6.36 -0.38 -22.96
N LEU A 19 -5.31 -0.47 -23.77
CA LEU A 19 -3.98 -0.90 -23.30
C LEU A 19 -3.39 0.09 -22.30
N SER A 20 -3.45 1.40 -22.56
CA SER A 20 -2.94 2.42 -21.64
C SER A 20 -3.69 2.40 -20.32
N PHE A 21 -5.00 2.17 -20.37
CA PHE A 21 -5.86 2.07 -19.20
C PHE A 21 -5.55 0.85 -18.34
N ILE A 22 -5.39 -0.33 -18.96
CA ILE A 22 -4.99 -1.56 -18.25
C ILE A 22 -3.62 -1.36 -17.59
N ALA A 23 -2.66 -0.79 -18.33
CA ALA A 23 -1.33 -0.50 -17.80
C ALA A 23 -1.39 0.44 -16.59
N MET A 24 -2.17 1.51 -16.67
CA MET A 24 -2.38 2.46 -15.56
C MET A 24 -2.99 1.75 -14.34
N GLN A 25 -4.01 0.90 -14.55
CA GLN A 25 -4.65 0.18 -13.46
C GLN A 25 -3.67 -0.76 -12.75
N LEU A 26 -2.80 -1.45 -13.50
CA LEU A 26 -1.77 -2.32 -12.93
C LEU A 26 -0.75 -1.52 -12.10
N ILE A 27 -0.24 -0.42 -12.65
CA ILE A 27 0.72 0.47 -11.96
C ILE A 27 0.12 0.97 -10.64
N LEU A 28 -1.10 1.50 -10.67
CA LEU A 28 -1.76 2.03 -9.48
C LEU A 28 -1.97 0.97 -8.39
N ASN A 29 -2.36 -0.26 -8.75
CA ASN A 29 -2.52 -1.33 -7.77
C ASN A 29 -1.19 -1.75 -7.14
N LEU A 30 -0.12 -1.83 -7.94
CA LEU A 30 1.21 -2.16 -7.45
C LEU A 30 1.76 -1.06 -6.53
N ASP A 31 1.64 0.20 -6.95
CA ASP A 31 2.09 1.35 -6.16
C ASP A 31 1.31 1.49 -4.86
N PHE A 32 -0.01 1.26 -4.89
CA PHE A 32 -0.83 1.31 -3.68
C PHE A 32 -0.46 0.19 -2.70
N LYS A 33 -0.25 -1.05 -3.20
CA LYS A 33 0.21 -2.16 -2.35
C LYS A 33 1.57 -1.88 -1.73
N ASN A 34 2.54 -1.42 -2.52
CA ASN A 34 3.89 -1.11 -2.04
C ASN A 34 3.88 0.05 -1.03
N THR A 35 3.05 1.07 -1.27
CA THR A 35 2.91 2.22 -0.37
C THR A 35 2.27 1.79 0.94
N ALA A 36 1.21 0.97 0.90
CA ALA A 36 0.55 0.44 2.08
C ALA A 36 1.51 -0.41 2.93
N ASP A 37 2.31 -1.29 2.31
CA ASP A 37 3.31 -2.09 3.01
C ASP A 37 4.39 -1.23 3.68
N LYS A 38 4.97 -0.28 2.93
CA LYS A 38 5.97 0.66 3.47
C LYS A 38 5.42 1.49 4.63
N MET A 39 4.19 1.98 4.49
CA MET A 39 3.52 2.76 5.55
C MET A 39 3.23 1.88 6.77
N SER A 40 2.80 0.63 6.58
CA SER A 40 2.58 -0.32 7.67
C SER A 40 3.87 -0.59 8.45
N LYS A 41 4.98 -0.84 7.76
CA LYS A 41 6.32 -1.03 8.38
C LYS A 41 6.76 0.21 9.16
N SER A 42 6.59 1.39 8.58
CA SER A 42 6.93 2.65 9.25
C SER A 42 6.07 2.90 10.49
N ASN A 43 4.75 2.72 10.37
CA ASN A 43 3.80 2.91 11.47
C ASN A 43 4.06 1.92 12.60
N LEU A 44 4.31 0.65 12.27
CA LEU A 44 4.63 -0.38 13.26
C LEU A 44 5.91 -0.04 14.02
N ASN A 45 6.93 0.50 13.34
CA ASN A 45 8.14 0.97 14.01
C ASN A 45 7.86 2.13 15.00
N THR A 46 7.02 3.09 14.62
CA THR A 46 6.62 4.22 15.47
C THR A 46 5.77 3.77 16.66
N VAL A 47 4.77 2.91 16.43
CA VAL A 47 3.93 2.34 17.50
C VAL A 47 4.80 1.54 18.46
N SER A 48 5.65 0.65 17.96
CA SER A 48 6.60 -0.11 18.75
C SER A 48 7.50 0.78 19.60
N SER A 49 8.05 1.86 19.03
CA SER A 49 8.83 2.83 19.80
C SER A 49 8.00 3.50 20.90
N SER A 50 6.76 3.87 20.61
CA SER A 50 5.85 4.52 21.58
C SER A 50 5.46 3.58 22.71
N VAL A 51 5.14 2.31 22.39
CA VAL A 51 4.86 1.26 23.38
C VAL A 51 6.05 1.05 24.30
N PHE A 52 7.28 1.04 23.75
CA PHE A 52 8.48 0.93 24.56
C PHE A 52 8.66 2.14 25.50
N GLN A 53 8.36 3.36 25.04
CA GLN A 53 8.41 4.54 25.93
C GLN A 53 7.38 4.48 27.05
N THR A 54 6.14 4.07 26.76
CA THR A 54 5.10 3.89 27.78
C THR A 54 5.48 2.81 28.78
N MET A 55 5.99 1.67 28.31
CA MET A 55 6.49 0.60 29.16
C MET A 55 7.64 1.07 30.04
N ARG A 56 8.58 1.85 29.50
CA ARG A 56 9.67 2.45 30.27
C ARG A 56 9.15 3.36 31.38
N MET A 57 8.10 4.15 31.12
CA MET A 57 7.46 4.94 32.18
C MET A 57 6.85 4.04 33.26
N ALA A 58 6.20 2.93 32.88
CA ALA A 58 5.70 1.96 33.85
C ALA A 58 6.83 1.28 34.64
N MET A 59 7.97 0.98 34.01
CA MET A 59 9.16 0.44 34.68
C MET A 59 9.74 1.40 35.72
N ASN A 60 9.70 2.71 35.47
CA ASN A 60 10.14 3.71 36.44
C ASN A 60 9.29 3.73 37.73
N LEU A 61 8.06 3.18 37.68
CA LEU A 61 7.21 3.01 38.86
C LEU A 61 7.63 1.79 39.71
N GLY A 62 8.43 0.88 39.14
CA GLY A 62 8.90 -0.34 39.83
C GLY A 62 7.80 -1.37 40.10
N ASP A 63 6.62 -1.23 39.51
CA ASP A 63 5.45 -2.09 39.74
C ASP A 63 5.22 -3.03 38.53
N PRO A 64 5.40 -4.35 38.68
CA PRO A 64 5.13 -5.33 37.63
C PRO A 64 3.69 -5.32 37.10
N GLU A 65 2.70 -4.99 37.94
CA GLU A 65 1.30 -4.92 37.51
C GLU A 65 1.10 -3.76 36.53
N LYS A 66 1.75 -2.62 36.78
CA LYS A 66 1.71 -1.45 35.88
C LYS A 66 2.43 -1.70 34.57
N ILE A 67 3.52 -2.47 34.59
CA ILE A 67 4.19 -2.90 33.36
C ILE A 67 3.26 -3.79 32.53
N GLN A 68 2.55 -4.73 33.18
CA GLN A 68 1.61 -5.61 32.49
C GLN A 68 0.40 -4.84 31.94
N GLU A 69 -0.16 -3.90 32.71
CA GLU A 69 -1.22 -3.00 32.27
C GLU A 69 -0.81 -2.22 31.02
N ALA A 70 0.40 -1.62 31.02
CA ALA A 70 0.92 -0.91 29.85
C ALA A 70 1.06 -1.80 28.60
N ILE A 71 1.38 -3.09 28.77
CA ILE A 71 1.46 -4.06 27.67
C ILE A 71 0.07 -4.40 27.14
N GLU A 72 -0.89 -4.65 28.02
CA GLU A 72 -2.27 -4.96 27.60
C GLU A 72 -2.93 -3.75 26.93
N ASP A 73 -2.73 -2.54 27.46
CA ASP A 73 -3.20 -1.31 26.85
C ASP A 73 -2.60 -1.13 25.44
N ALA A 74 -1.32 -1.43 25.28
CA ALA A 74 -0.66 -1.38 23.98
C ALA A 74 -1.24 -2.36 22.94
N LYS A 75 -1.84 -3.47 23.37
CA LYS A 75 -2.56 -4.39 22.47
C LYS A 75 -3.93 -3.86 22.05
N THR A 76 -4.48 -2.86 22.74
CA THR A 76 -5.73 -2.21 22.33
C THR A 76 -5.55 -1.24 21.17
N ILE A 77 -4.29 -0.90 20.83
CA ILE A 77 -3.97 -0.04 19.70
C ILE A 77 -4.46 -0.70 18.39
N GLU A 78 -5.21 0.05 17.60
CA GLU A 78 -5.78 -0.44 16.35
C GLU A 78 -4.72 -1.04 15.42
N GLY A 79 -5.00 -2.25 14.94
CA GLY A 79 -4.13 -3.02 14.05
C GLY A 79 -3.04 -3.82 14.77
N ILE A 80 -2.77 -3.60 16.05
CA ILE A 80 -1.88 -4.48 16.83
C ILE A 80 -2.66 -5.72 17.26
N SER A 81 -2.20 -6.89 16.82
CA SER A 81 -2.79 -8.18 17.18
C SER A 81 -2.24 -8.72 18.50
N ASP A 82 -0.93 -8.55 18.71
CA ASP A 82 -0.27 -9.04 19.92
C ASP A 82 1.07 -8.32 20.16
N ILE A 83 1.47 -8.27 21.43
CA ILE A 83 2.78 -7.77 21.86
C ILE A 83 3.33 -8.74 22.90
N LYS A 84 4.52 -9.26 22.64
CA LYS A 84 5.26 -10.13 23.54
C LYS A 84 6.58 -9.48 23.90
N ILE A 85 6.99 -9.62 25.15
CA ILE A 85 8.28 -9.13 25.64
C ILE A 85 8.99 -10.29 26.29
N TYR A 86 10.25 -10.46 25.90
CA TYR A 86 11.13 -11.48 26.41
C TYR A 86 12.27 -10.77 27.15
N PRO A 87 12.28 -10.77 28.50
CA PRO A 87 13.36 -10.16 29.27
C PRO A 87 14.68 -10.93 29.09
N SER A 88 15.81 -10.23 29.24
CA SER A 88 17.13 -10.85 29.27
C SER A 88 17.34 -11.66 30.55
N LYS A 89 18.36 -12.52 30.57
CA LYS A 89 18.71 -13.30 31.76
C LYS A 89 19.06 -12.40 32.94
N GLU A 90 19.85 -11.36 32.67
CA GLU A 90 20.26 -10.35 33.65
C GLU A 90 19.05 -9.63 34.24
N THR A 91 18.06 -9.30 33.40
CA THR A 91 16.81 -8.65 33.86
C THR A 91 15.97 -9.59 34.71
N ILE A 92 15.86 -10.87 34.33
CA ILE A 92 15.14 -11.89 35.10
C ILE A 92 15.78 -12.07 36.48
N GLU A 93 17.10 -12.18 36.53
CA GLU A 93 17.87 -12.37 37.76
C GLU A 93 17.77 -11.16 38.69
N LEU A 94 17.89 -9.94 38.16
CA LEU A 94 17.87 -8.72 38.96
C LEU A 94 16.53 -8.49 39.67
N PHE A 95 15.43 -8.72 38.96
CA PHE A 95 14.08 -8.46 39.48
C PHE A 95 13.37 -9.72 39.97
N GLU A 96 14.08 -10.85 40.03
CA GLU A 96 13.55 -12.15 40.47
C GLU A 96 12.21 -12.50 39.80
N ILE A 97 12.11 -12.26 38.48
CA ILE A 97 10.85 -12.35 37.73
C ILE A 97 10.32 -13.79 37.80
N LYS A 98 9.13 -13.95 38.40
CA LYS A 98 8.44 -15.25 38.48
C LYS A 98 7.78 -15.55 37.13
N ASN A 99 8.08 -16.74 36.58
CA ASN A 99 7.55 -17.23 35.29
C ASN A 99 7.81 -16.28 34.10
N PRO A 100 9.08 -15.97 33.77
CA PRO A 100 9.39 -15.09 32.66
C PRO A 100 8.92 -15.69 31.32
N LYS A 101 8.42 -14.85 30.42
CA LYS A 101 8.18 -15.25 29.04
C LYS A 101 9.51 -15.48 28.35
N ILE A 102 9.78 -16.70 27.90
CA ILE A 102 10.98 -17.07 27.17
C ILE A 102 10.56 -17.56 25.78
N SER A 103 11.28 -17.13 24.74
CA SER A 103 11.12 -17.64 23.39
C SER A 103 12.14 -18.74 23.10
N GLN A 104 11.72 -19.77 22.37
CA GLN A 104 12.62 -20.79 21.80
C GLN A 104 12.99 -20.47 20.34
N GLU A 105 12.46 -19.36 19.80
CA GLU A 105 12.69 -18.98 18.43
C GLU A 105 14.06 -18.33 18.27
N LYS A 106 14.86 -18.87 17.35
CA LYS A 106 16.21 -18.38 17.07
C LYS A 106 16.24 -16.88 16.72
N LEU A 107 15.24 -16.39 15.97
CA LEU A 107 15.12 -14.96 15.63
C LEU A 107 14.97 -14.04 16.85
N ILE A 108 14.48 -14.54 17.98
CA ILE A 108 14.40 -13.78 19.24
C ILE A 108 15.68 -13.97 20.04
N ILE A 109 16.21 -15.19 20.11
CA ILE A 109 17.40 -15.52 20.89
C ILE A 109 18.63 -14.78 20.35
N ASP A 110 18.81 -14.76 19.02
CA ASP A 110 19.96 -14.13 18.38
C ASP A 110 20.06 -12.64 18.71
N GLN A 111 18.92 -11.98 18.97
CA GLN A 111 18.82 -10.54 19.24
C GLN A 111 19.50 -10.11 20.54
N PHE A 112 19.63 -11.01 21.52
CA PHE A 112 20.37 -10.72 22.75
C PHE A 112 21.88 -10.63 22.52
N THR A 113 22.39 -11.20 21.42
CA THR A 113 23.82 -11.19 21.06
C THR A 113 24.12 -10.29 19.86
N GLN A 114 23.21 -10.23 18.90
CA GLN A 114 23.30 -9.47 17.66
C GLN A 114 22.02 -8.65 17.49
N PRO A 115 21.87 -7.55 18.25
CA PRO A 115 20.65 -6.76 18.21
C PRO A 115 20.46 -6.09 16.85
N ASN A 116 19.36 -6.39 16.18
CA ASN A 116 18.97 -5.71 14.94
C ASN A 116 17.44 -5.48 14.91
N LEU A 117 16.96 -4.38 14.32
CA LEU A 117 15.53 -4.22 14.11
C LEU A 117 15.08 -5.09 12.94
N ILE A 118 14.27 -6.12 13.21
CA ILE A 118 13.83 -7.09 12.19
C ILE A 118 12.33 -6.91 11.94
N SER A 119 11.95 -6.74 10.67
CA SER A 119 10.56 -6.72 10.24
C SER A 119 10.30 -7.83 9.21
N LEU A 120 9.25 -8.62 9.42
CA LEU A 120 8.95 -9.81 8.63
C LEU A 120 7.45 -9.87 8.36
N GLU A 121 7.07 -10.27 7.14
CA GLU A 121 5.69 -10.66 6.84
C GLU A 121 5.52 -12.16 7.12
N GLN A 122 4.48 -12.52 7.84
CA GLN A 122 4.17 -13.90 8.19
C GLN A 122 2.67 -14.13 8.15
N LYS A 123 2.27 -15.36 7.84
CA LYS A 123 0.87 -15.74 7.77
C LYS A 123 0.52 -16.58 9.00
N LEU A 124 -0.30 -16.02 9.88
CA LEU A 124 -0.83 -16.70 11.07
C LEU A 124 -2.33 -16.89 10.89
N ASP A 125 -2.82 -18.12 11.10
CA ASP A 125 -4.26 -18.45 11.01
C ASP A 125 -4.95 -17.94 9.74
N ASN A 126 -4.24 -18.08 8.62
CA ASN A 126 -4.64 -17.62 7.29
C ASN A 126 -4.72 -16.09 7.10
N ILE A 127 -4.30 -15.31 8.10
CA ILE A 127 -4.23 -13.85 8.08
C ILE A 127 -2.77 -13.41 7.94
N ASN A 128 -2.50 -12.50 7.01
CA ASN A 128 -1.18 -11.90 6.85
C ASN A 128 -0.93 -10.91 7.99
N HIS A 129 0.21 -11.05 8.63
CA HIS A 129 0.67 -10.22 9.73
C HIS A 129 2.03 -9.65 9.39
N LEU A 130 2.22 -8.40 9.78
CA LEU A 130 3.53 -7.77 9.84
C LEU A 130 4.09 -7.92 11.26
N ARG A 131 5.20 -8.62 11.37
CA ARG A 131 5.94 -8.82 12.63
C ARG A 131 7.07 -7.81 12.73
N LEU A 132 7.28 -7.25 13.92
CA LEU A 132 8.43 -6.42 14.24
C LEU A 132 9.10 -6.91 15.52
N ILE A 133 10.36 -7.30 15.41
CA ILE A 133 11.21 -7.72 16.53
C ILE A 133 12.18 -6.58 16.82
N ARG A 134 12.06 -5.99 18.01
CA ARG A 134 12.86 -4.86 18.49
C ARG A 134 13.67 -5.27 19.73
N PRO A 135 15.01 -5.25 19.66
CA PRO A 135 15.84 -5.37 20.85
C PRO A 135 15.70 -4.09 21.70
N LEU A 136 15.58 -4.24 23.00
CA LEU A 136 15.49 -3.16 23.98
C LEU A 136 16.89 -2.89 24.52
N ILE A 137 17.59 -1.94 23.89
CA ILE A 137 18.98 -1.61 24.20
C ILE A 137 19.04 -0.63 25.36
N ALA A 138 19.87 -0.93 26.37
CA ALA A 138 20.06 -0.10 27.55
C ALA A 138 20.73 1.24 27.20
N ASP A 139 20.10 2.33 27.61
CA ASP A 139 20.72 3.66 27.65
C ASP A 139 21.07 4.05 29.10
N GLU A 140 21.57 5.28 29.30
CA GLU A 140 21.96 5.81 30.61
C GLU A 140 20.79 5.82 31.62
N SER A 141 19.57 6.01 31.10
CA SER A 141 18.29 5.69 31.75
C SER A 141 18.24 4.38 32.50
N CYS A 142 18.47 3.35 31.70
CA CYS A 142 18.12 2.00 32.05
C CYS A 142 19.05 1.44 33.12
N ILE A 143 20.34 1.77 33.05
CA ILE A 143 21.36 1.29 33.99
C ILE A 143 21.19 1.85 35.41
N ALA A 144 20.38 2.89 35.61
CA ALA A 144 20.03 3.39 36.94
C ALA A 144 19.23 2.37 37.76
N CYS A 145 18.40 1.56 37.09
CA CYS A 145 17.62 0.49 37.71
C CYS A 145 18.17 -0.89 37.37
N HIS A 146 18.63 -1.11 36.12
CA HIS A 146 19.26 -2.34 35.65
C HIS A 146 20.77 -2.36 35.96
N ALA A 147 21.13 -2.26 37.24
CA ALA A 147 22.52 -2.07 37.68
C ALA A 147 23.46 -3.25 37.36
N ASN A 148 22.92 -4.43 37.04
CA ASN A 148 23.69 -5.59 36.61
C ASN A 148 23.91 -5.67 35.08
N ALA A 149 23.46 -4.66 34.34
CA ALA A 149 23.64 -4.53 32.90
C ALA A 149 24.55 -3.35 32.55
N ASN A 150 25.21 -3.41 31.38
CA ASN A 150 26.05 -2.32 30.89
C ASN A 150 25.29 -1.45 29.89
N LEU A 151 25.79 -0.23 29.66
CA LEU A 151 25.32 0.63 28.58
C LEU A 151 25.45 -0.12 27.23
N GLY A 152 24.37 -0.14 26.44
CA GLY A 152 24.32 -0.87 25.17
C GLY A 152 23.97 -2.36 25.28
N SER A 153 23.81 -2.92 26.49
CA SER A 153 23.31 -4.29 26.67
C SER A 153 21.83 -4.42 26.27
N VAL A 154 21.42 -5.59 25.81
CA VAL A 154 20.01 -5.88 25.48
C VAL A 154 19.28 -6.36 26.72
N LEU A 155 18.37 -5.55 27.26
CA LEU A 155 17.60 -5.84 28.48
C LEU A 155 16.40 -6.73 28.21
N GLY A 156 15.96 -6.76 26.95
CA GLY A 156 14.84 -7.57 26.51
C GLY A 156 14.63 -7.47 25.01
N VAL A 157 13.72 -8.27 24.50
CA VAL A 157 13.30 -8.24 23.10
C VAL A 157 11.78 -8.12 23.06
N MET A 158 11.29 -7.11 22.34
CA MET A 158 9.88 -6.90 22.11
C MET A 158 9.51 -7.42 20.73
N ASP A 159 8.44 -8.20 20.65
CA ASP A 159 7.93 -8.87 19.46
C ASP A 159 6.48 -8.45 19.24
N VAL A 160 6.25 -7.64 18.21
CA VAL A 160 4.98 -6.98 17.92
C VAL A 160 4.38 -7.58 16.65
N TYR A 161 3.09 -7.90 16.70
CA TYR A 161 2.32 -8.46 15.59
C TYR A 161 1.27 -7.44 15.17
N HIS A 162 1.24 -7.10 13.88
CA HIS A 162 0.25 -6.20 13.30
C HIS A 162 -0.56 -6.95 12.23
N SER A 163 -1.88 -7.01 12.36
CA SER A 163 -2.74 -7.65 11.36
C SER A 163 -2.86 -6.75 10.13
N LEU A 164 -2.57 -7.32 8.96
CA LEU A 164 -2.76 -6.65 7.67
C LEU A 164 -4.17 -6.86 7.11
N GLU A 165 -5.06 -7.57 7.80
CA GLU A 165 -6.38 -7.94 7.29
C GLU A 165 -7.22 -6.71 6.89
N ASN A 166 -7.26 -5.70 7.75
CA ASN A 166 -8.01 -4.47 7.47
C ASN A 166 -7.40 -3.71 6.29
N ILE A 167 -6.07 -3.67 6.22
CA ILE A 167 -5.33 -3.02 5.12
C ILE A 167 -5.62 -3.74 3.80
N GLU A 168 -5.61 -5.07 3.78
CA GLU A 168 -5.94 -5.87 2.60
C GLU A 168 -7.40 -5.67 2.15
N LYS A 169 -8.35 -5.61 3.09
CA LYS A 169 -9.75 -5.28 2.80
C LYS A 169 -9.89 -3.89 2.20
N ASP A 170 -9.19 -2.91 2.75
CA ASP A 170 -9.20 -1.53 2.25
C ASP A 170 -8.54 -1.41 0.87
N ILE A 171 -7.46 -2.15 0.61
CA ILE A 171 -6.86 -2.27 -0.72
C ILE A 171 -7.86 -2.85 -1.71
N ALA A 172 -8.54 -3.94 -1.36
CA ALA A 172 -9.52 -4.57 -2.25
C ALA A 172 -10.71 -3.63 -2.54
N LYS A 173 -11.23 -2.95 -1.52
CA LYS A 173 -12.34 -1.99 -1.64
C LYS A 173 -11.95 -0.77 -2.49
N THR A 174 -10.77 -0.21 -2.25
CA THR A 174 -10.24 0.94 -2.97
C THR A 174 -9.95 0.57 -4.43
N SER A 175 -9.31 -0.57 -4.66
CA SER A 175 -9.07 -1.11 -6.00
C SER A 175 -10.37 -1.27 -6.80
N ARG A 176 -11.41 -1.85 -6.18
CA ARG A 176 -12.75 -1.96 -6.81
C ARG A 176 -13.34 -0.59 -7.14
N SER A 177 -13.25 0.37 -6.23
CA SER A 177 -13.76 1.72 -6.44
C SER A 177 -13.05 2.42 -7.60
N TYR A 178 -11.73 2.29 -7.70
CA TYR A 178 -10.97 2.80 -8.83
C TYR A 178 -11.37 2.11 -10.14
N ILE A 179 -11.49 0.79 -10.19
CA ILE A 179 -11.94 0.09 -11.40
C ILE A 179 -13.26 0.68 -11.91
N VAL A 180 -14.23 0.95 -11.04
CA VAL A 180 -15.53 1.55 -11.42
C VAL A 180 -15.36 2.97 -11.97
N ILE A 181 -14.67 3.86 -11.23
CA ILE A 181 -14.47 5.26 -11.63
C ILE A 181 -13.74 5.34 -12.98
N PHE A 182 -12.65 4.59 -13.10
CA PHE A 182 -11.86 4.53 -14.31
C PHE A 182 -12.68 3.95 -15.47
N THR A 183 -13.51 2.92 -15.26
CA THR A 183 -14.36 2.36 -16.32
C THR A 183 -15.35 3.40 -16.85
N ILE A 184 -15.97 4.19 -15.96
CA ILE A 184 -16.86 5.29 -16.35
C ILE A 184 -16.08 6.34 -17.16
N ALA A 185 -14.88 6.70 -16.72
CA ALA A 185 -14.02 7.65 -17.43
C ALA A 185 -13.60 7.14 -18.82
N LEU A 186 -13.33 5.83 -18.95
CA LEU A 186 -13.02 5.20 -20.25
C LEU A 186 -14.21 5.29 -21.20
N ILE A 187 -15.41 4.93 -20.75
CA ILE A 187 -16.64 5.03 -21.55
C ILE A 187 -16.88 6.48 -22.00
N PHE A 188 -16.77 7.43 -21.08
CA PHE A 188 -16.91 8.85 -21.40
C PHE A 188 -15.90 9.30 -22.45
N THR A 189 -14.62 8.94 -22.27
CA THR A 189 -13.56 9.27 -23.23
C THR A 189 -13.83 8.67 -24.61
N LEU A 190 -14.31 7.43 -24.66
CA LEU A 190 -14.68 6.77 -25.92
C LEU A 190 -15.82 7.48 -26.64
N VAL A 191 -16.86 7.89 -25.92
CA VAL A 191 -17.98 8.65 -26.50
C VAL A 191 -17.48 9.96 -27.10
N VAL A 192 -16.64 10.70 -26.38
CA VAL A 192 -16.06 11.96 -26.84
C VAL A 192 -15.19 11.76 -28.08
N VAL A 193 -14.28 10.78 -28.05
CA VAL A 193 -13.39 10.48 -29.19
C VAL A 193 -14.20 10.08 -30.43
N LEU A 194 -15.19 9.21 -30.29
CA LEU A 194 -16.04 8.80 -31.41
C LEU A 194 -16.87 9.97 -31.98
N PHE A 195 -17.37 10.86 -31.11
CA PHE A 195 -18.09 12.06 -31.52
C PHE A 195 -17.18 13.02 -32.32
N VAL A 196 -15.96 13.28 -31.83
CA VAL A 196 -14.97 14.12 -32.51
C VAL A 196 -14.55 13.51 -33.84
N LEU A 197 -14.25 12.21 -33.89
CA LEU A 197 -13.90 11.52 -35.13
C LEU A 197 -15.02 11.60 -36.17
N LYS A 198 -16.28 11.45 -35.74
CA LYS A 198 -17.43 11.61 -36.64
C LYS A 198 -17.51 13.04 -37.19
N MET A 199 -17.32 14.05 -36.34
CA MET A 199 -17.41 15.46 -36.73
C MET A 199 -16.25 15.91 -37.63
N VAL A 200 -15.01 15.56 -37.28
CA VAL A 200 -13.79 16.06 -37.94
C VAL A 200 -13.37 15.21 -39.14
N VAL A 201 -13.55 13.89 -39.07
CA VAL A 201 -13.09 12.97 -40.12
C VAL A 201 -14.28 12.41 -40.91
N GLY A 202 -15.33 11.98 -40.22
CA GLY A 202 -16.49 11.34 -40.84
C GLY A 202 -17.25 12.27 -41.80
N ASN A 203 -17.71 13.42 -41.30
CA ASN A 203 -18.52 14.35 -42.08
C ASN A 203 -17.78 14.93 -43.31
N PRO A 204 -16.53 15.41 -43.19
CA PRO A 204 -15.83 16.01 -44.35
C PRO A 204 -15.47 14.98 -45.43
N ILE A 205 -15.12 13.75 -45.05
CA ILE A 205 -14.84 12.69 -46.03
C ILE A 205 -16.11 12.33 -46.81
N MET A 206 -17.27 12.27 -46.16
CA MET A 206 -18.54 12.01 -46.83
C MET A 206 -18.93 13.14 -47.78
N GLU A 207 -18.69 14.40 -47.39
CA GLU A 207 -18.91 15.58 -48.25
C GLU A 207 -18.00 15.52 -49.49
N LEU A 208 -16.69 15.27 -49.31
CA LEU A 208 -15.75 15.10 -50.42
C LEU A 208 -16.13 13.94 -51.36
N LEU A 209 -16.55 12.80 -50.79
CA LEU A 209 -16.98 11.64 -51.57
C LEU A 209 -18.25 11.95 -52.38
N SER A 210 -19.18 12.70 -51.79
CA SER A 210 -20.42 13.12 -52.47
C SER A 210 -20.13 14.07 -53.63
N HIS A 211 -19.29 15.09 -53.44
CA HIS A 211 -18.89 16.02 -54.49
C HIS A 211 -18.11 15.32 -55.61
N ALA A 212 -17.20 14.39 -55.26
CA ALA A 212 -16.49 13.60 -56.26
C ALA A 212 -17.44 12.72 -57.09
N LYS A 213 -18.48 12.15 -56.47
CA LYS A 213 -19.50 11.34 -57.15
C LYS A 213 -20.39 12.19 -58.06
N GLU A 214 -20.81 13.38 -57.63
CA GLU A 214 -21.59 14.32 -58.44
C GLU A 214 -20.80 14.84 -59.65
N LEU A 215 -19.51 15.11 -59.50
CA LEU A 215 -18.61 15.46 -60.61
C LEU A 215 -18.46 14.30 -61.60
N ALA A 216 -18.29 13.07 -61.12
CA ALA A 216 -18.16 11.88 -61.97
C ALA A 216 -19.46 11.54 -62.73
N GLN A 217 -20.62 11.90 -62.19
CA GLN A 217 -21.94 11.68 -62.82
C GLN A 217 -22.36 12.81 -63.78
N GLY A 218 -21.52 13.85 -63.95
CA GLY A 218 -21.75 14.94 -64.92
C GLY A 218 -22.74 16.02 -64.47
N SER A 219 -23.22 15.98 -63.22
CA SER A 219 -24.16 16.97 -62.66
C SER A 219 -23.51 17.96 -61.68
N GLY A 220 -22.19 17.86 -61.45
CA GLY A 220 -21.48 18.61 -60.41
C GLY A 220 -21.01 20.01 -60.84
N ASN A 221 -21.19 21.01 -59.96
CA ASN A 221 -20.71 22.38 -60.15
C ASN A 221 -19.20 22.50 -59.83
N LEU A 222 -18.38 22.69 -60.87
CA LEU A 222 -16.91 22.82 -60.81
C LEU A 222 -16.38 24.03 -60.01
N ARG A 223 -17.26 24.93 -59.51
CA ARG A 223 -16.89 26.09 -58.69
C ARG A 223 -17.23 25.93 -57.20
N ALA A 224 -17.76 24.79 -56.77
CA ALA A 224 -18.10 24.55 -55.37
C ALA A 224 -16.83 24.58 -54.49
N ARG A 225 -16.72 25.56 -53.58
CA ARG A 225 -15.62 25.64 -52.61
C ARG A 225 -15.97 24.81 -51.38
N ILE A 226 -15.03 23.95 -50.97
CA ILE A 226 -15.14 23.16 -49.74
C ILE A 226 -15.12 24.11 -48.55
N ARG A 227 -16.14 24.09 -47.69
CA ARG A 227 -16.06 24.74 -46.38
C ARG A 227 -15.20 23.87 -45.48
N ALA A 228 -13.90 24.17 -45.43
CA ALA A 228 -13.13 23.84 -44.25
C ALA A 228 -13.72 24.66 -43.09
N TYR A 229 -14.30 23.99 -42.09
CA TYR A 229 -14.56 24.64 -40.81
C TYR A 229 -13.20 25.09 -40.28
N ASN A 230 -12.96 26.40 -40.29
CA ASN A 230 -11.80 26.97 -39.61
C ASN A 230 -11.98 26.72 -38.11
N CYS A 231 -11.02 26.02 -37.52
CA CYS A 231 -10.82 26.01 -36.07
C CYS A 231 -10.44 27.41 -35.58
#